data_AF-A0A5Y3ICU4-F1
#
_entry.id   AF-A0A5Y3ICU4-F1
#
_cell.length_a   1.000
_cell.length_b   1.000
_cell.length_c   1.000
_cell.angle_alpha   90.00
_cell.angle_beta   90.00
_cell.angle_gamma   90.00
#
_symmetry.space_group_name_H-M   'P 1'
#
loop_
_entity.id
_entity.type
_entity.pdbx_description
1 polymer ?
#
loop_
_entity_poly.entity_id
_entity_poly.type
_entity_poly.pdbx_seq_one_letter_code
_entity_poly.pdbx_strand_id
1 'polypeptide(L)'
;MKCNGAAFSSEKYPNLAKVYPTNKLPDLRGEFIRGWDDGRGVDNGRNLLSAQSDAIQNIVGTFGRTQLFKDALNSGPFSQTDSILSVGLQPTEILEGYGASVWTFDASRSVRTASETRPHNIAFNYIVRAA
;
A
#
# COMPACT_ATOMS: atom_id res chain seq x y z
N MET A 1 -29.38 -4.37 9.03
CA MET A 1 -29.33 -4.53 7.56
C MET A 1 -27.88 -4.53 7.11
N LYS A 2 -27.52 -5.31 6.09
CA LYS A 2 -26.14 -5.43 5.60
C LYS A 2 -25.74 -4.21 4.77
N CYS A 3 -24.52 -3.72 4.94
CA CYS A 3 -23.96 -2.64 4.14
C CYS A 3 -23.35 -3.19 2.85
N ASN A 4 -24.20 -3.60 1.92
CA ASN A 4 -23.84 -4.18 0.63
C ASN A 4 -24.46 -3.42 -0.55
N GLY A 5 -24.70 -2.12 -0.40
CA GLY A 5 -25.39 -1.31 -1.42
C GLY A 5 -26.91 -1.48 -1.47
N ALA A 6 -27.50 -2.26 -0.54
CA ALA A 6 -28.93 -2.53 -0.54
C ALA A 6 -29.78 -1.26 -0.36
N ALA A 7 -30.85 -1.17 -1.16
CA ALA A 7 -31.90 -0.18 -0.96
C ALA A 7 -32.79 -0.55 0.25
N PHE A 8 -33.45 0.46 0.82
CA PHE A 8 -34.42 0.29 1.90
C PHE A 8 -35.60 1.25 1.74
N SER A 9 -36.72 0.95 2.40
CA SER A 9 -37.92 1.81 2.40
C SER A 9 -37.83 2.84 3.52
N SER A 10 -37.99 4.12 3.17
CA SER A 10 -38.08 5.24 4.10
C SER A 10 -39.31 5.16 5.00
N GLU A 11 -40.41 4.58 4.50
CA GLU A 11 -41.66 4.40 5.24
C GLU A 11 -41.47 3.37 6.36
N LYS A 12 -40.75 2.29 6.06
CA LYS A 12 -40.44 1.24 7.03
C LYS A 12 -39.34 1.65 8.00
N TYR A 13 -38.36 2.43 7.55
CA TYR A 13 -37.18 2.81 8.32
C TYR A 13 -36.91 4.33 8.27
N PRO A 14 -37.80 5.16 8.85
CA PRO A 14 -37.72 6.62 8.72
C PRO A 14 -36.48 7.22 9.38
N ASN A 15 -36.01 6.64 10.50
CA ASN A 15 -34.79 7.11 11.16
C ASN A 15 -33.53 6.79 10.35
N LEU A 16 -33.53 5.67 9.63
CA LEU A 16 -32.42 5.31 8.76
C LEU A 16 -32.36 6.23 7.54
N ALA A 17 -33.51 6.63 6.99
CA ALA A 17 -33.61 7.59 5.89
C ALA A 17 -33.06 8.98 6.24
N LYS A 18 -33.14 9.40 7.52
CA LYS A 18 -32.50 10.65 7.98
C LYS A 18 -30.97 10.60 7.89
N VAL A 19 -30.38 9.43 8.11
CA VAL A 19 -28.92 9.22 8.08
C VAL A 19 -28.42 8.87 6.67
N TYR A 20 -29.23 8.16 5.89
CA TYR A 20 -28.95 7.77 4.51
C TYR A 20 -30.06 8.26 3.57
N PRO A 21 -30.05 9.54 3.16
CA PRO A 21 -31.14 10.15 2.39
C PRO A 21 -31.35 9.56 0.99
N THR A 22 -30.37 8.83 0.47
CA THR A 22 -30.45 8.13 -0.82
C THR A 22 -31.28 6.84 -0.74
N ASN A 23 -31.77 6.47 0.45
CA ASN A 23 -32.48 5.23 0.73
C ASN A 23 -31.67 3.97 0.32
N LYS A 24 -30.34 4.09 0.33
CA LYS A 24 -29.40 3.00 0.07
C LYS A 24 -28.31 3.00 1.13
N LEU A 25 -27.96 1.80 1.58
CA LEU A 25 -26.79 1.62 2.45
C LEU A 25 -25.51 1.68 1.61
N PRO A 26 -24.36 2.07 2.21
CA PRO A 26 -23.08 1.97 1.53
C PRO A 26 -22.77 0.51 1.20
N ASP A 27 -21.96 0.31 0.16
CA ASP A 27 -21.36 -0.99 -0.11
C ASP A 27 -19.97 -1.01 0.53
N LEU A 28 -19.82 -1.78 1.61
CA LEU A 28 -18.60 -1.84 2.40
C LEU A 28 -17.88 -3.20 2.24
N ARG A 29 -18.22 -3.96 1.20
CA ARG A 29 -17.56 -5.24 0.91
C ARG A 29 -16.14 -4.98 0.44
N GLY A 30 -15.16 -5.51 1.17
CA GLY A 30 -13.74 -5.30 0.89
C GLY A 30 -13.15 -4.03 1.52
N GLU A 31 -13.99 -3.21 2.16
CA GLU A 31 -13.54 -1.94 2.75
C GLU A 31 -13.02 -2.12 4.19
N PHE A 32 -11.90 -1.45 4.48
CA PHE A 32 -11.44 -1.24 5.85
C PHE A 32 -12.04 0.06 6.38
N ILE A 33 -12.77 -0.04 7.50
CA ILE A 33 -13.35 1.14 8.14
C ILE A 33 -12.34 1.75 9.09
N ARG A 34 -12.13 3.06 8.96
CA ARG A 34 -11.43 3.89 9.94
C ARG A 34 -12.41 4.85 10.60
N GLY A 35 -12.09 5.27 11.83
CA GLY A 35 -12.83 6.33 12.49
C GLY A 35 -12.75 7.63 11.69
N TRP A 36 -13.89 8.30 11.54
CA TRP A 36 -13.93 9.67 11.02
C TRP A 36 -13.30 10.61 12.06
N ASP A 37 -12.58 11.62 11.59
CA ASP A 37 -11.77 12.49 12.45
C ASP A 37 -12.61 13.28 13.46
N ASP A 38 -13.80 13.73 13.04
CA ASP A 38 -14.77 14.49 13.84
C ASP A 38 -14.15 15.57 14.75
N GLY A 39 -13.16 16.29 14.21
CA GLY A 39 -12.49 17.41 14.89
C GLY A 39 -11.24 17.05 15.72
N ARG A 40 -10.76 15.80 15.69
CA ARG A 40 -9.53 15.40 16.39
C ARG A 40 -8.25 15.94 15.73
N GLY A 41 -8.27 16.21 14.42
CA GLY A 41 -7.15 16.77 13.66
C GLY A 41 -6.14 15.75 13.11
N VAL A 42 -6.43 14.44 13.18
CA VAL A 42 -5.57 13.37 12.66
C VAL A 42 -5.83 13.11 11.17
N ASP A 43 -7.07 13.22 10.72
CA ASP A 43 -7.49 13.03 9.32
C ASP A 43 -8.35 14.21 8.86
N ASN A 44 -7.74 15.41 8.93
CA ASN A 44 -8.44 16.67 8.71
C ASN A 44 -8.92 16.85 7.26
N GLY A 45 -10.11 17.43 7.10
CA GLY A 45 -10.72 17.70 5.79
C GLY A 45 -11.32 16.47 5.09
N ARG A 46 -11.30 15.29 5.72
CA ARG A 46 -11.92 14.09 5.16
C ARG A 46 -13.43 14.09 5.35
N ASN A 47 -14.17 13.89 4.27
CA ASN A 47 -15.63 13.76 4.30
C ASN A 47 -16.05 12.38 4.85
N LEU A 48 -17.13 12.34 5.63
CA LEU A 48 -17.72 11.10 6.11
C LEU A 48 -18.16 10.22 4.92
N LEU A 49 -17.90 8.90 5.01
CA LEU A 49 -18.12 7.91 3.95
C LEU A 49 -17.28 8.10 2.66
N SER A 50 -16.24 8.95 2.67
CA SER A 50 -15.32 9.02 1.52
C SER A 50 -14.37 7.82 1.48
N ALA A 51 -14.24 7.24 0.29
CA ALA A 51 -13.23 6.21 0.02
C ALA A 51 -11.81 6.83 0.01
N GLN A 52 -10.83 6.02 0.38
CA GLN A 52 -9.42 6.34 0.26
C GLN A 52 -8.72 5.10 -0.29
N SER A 53 -7.93 5.27 -1.35
CA SER A 53 -7.10 4.19 -1.88
C SER A 53 -6.06 3.76 -0.86
N ASP A 54 -5.58 2.53 -0.99
CA ASP A 54 -4.47 2.04 -0.19
C ASP A 54 -3.22 2.90 -0.41
N ALA A 55 -2.40 2.97 0.63
CA ALA A 55 -1.09 3.59 0.58
C ALA A 55 -0.14 2.83 1.49
N ILE A 56 1.08 2.62 1.03
CA ILE A 56 2.17 2.11 1.86
C ILE A 56 3.02 3.28 2.36
N GLN A 57 3.68 3.08 3.50
CA GLN A 57 4.75 4.00 3.90
C GLN A 57 5.87 3.98 2.86
N ASN A 58 6.53 5.13 2.69
CA ASN A 58 7.66 5.23 1.76
C ASN A 58 8.76 4.22 2.13
N ILE A 59 9.25 3.48 1.15
CA ILE A 59 10.38 2.56 1.32
C ILE A 59 11.62 3.30 0.81
N VAL A 60 12.59 3.48 1.70
CA VAL A 60 13.84 4.18 1.39
C VAL A 60 15.01 3.22 1.36
N GLY A 61 15.96 3.51 0.48
CA GLY A 61 17.23 2.82 0.38
C GLY A 61 18.15 3.54 -0.57
N THR A 62 19.41 3.14 -0.56
CA THR A 62 20.44 3.69 -1.43
C THR A 62 21.27 2.56 -2.00
N PHE A 63 21.86 2.80 -3.17
CA PHE A 63 22.96 1.99 -3.70
C PHE A 63 24.02 2.94 -4.27
N GLY A 64 25.27 2.54 -4.23
CA GLY A 64 26.40 3.38 -4.62
C GLY A 64 27.66 2.56 -4.83
N ARG A 65 28.73 3.22 -5.30
CA ARG A 65 29.96 2.54 -5.76
C ARG A 65 29.65 1.50 -6.83
N THR A 66 28.86 1.91 -7.83
CA THR A 66 28.31 1.02 -8.87
C THR A 66 29.31 0.64 -9.95
N GLN A 67 30.39 1.41 -10.07
CA GLN A 67 31.52 1.21 -10.98
C GLN A 67 32.81 1.63 -10.28
N LEU A 68 33.95 1.04 -10.68
CA LEU A 68 35.30 1.45 -10.26
C LEU A 68 35.69 1.17 -8.80
N PHE A 69 34.85 0.46 -8.03
CA PHE A 69 35.15 0.02 -6.67
C PHE A 69 34.90 -1.48 -6.52
N LYS A 70 35.74 -2.16 -5.72
CA LYS A 70 35.60 -3.60 -5.44
C LYS A 70 34.40 -3.91 -4.55
N ASP A 71 34.07 -3.00 -3.63
CA ASP A 71 32.95 -3.15 -2.70
C ASP A 71 31.80 -2.21 -3.07
N ALA A 72 30.64 -2.79 -3.36
CA ALA A 72 29.42 -2.06 -3.59
C ALA A 72 28.78 -1.59 -2.27
N LEU A 73 28.13 -0.42 -2.27
CA LEU A 73 27.35 0.04 -1.12
C LEU A 73 25.86 -0.11 -1.42
N ASN A 74 25.10 -0.64 -0.46
CA ASN A 74 23.65 -0.65 -0.52
C ASN A 74 23.00 -0.57 0.86
N SER A 75 21.74 -0.15 0.87
CA SER A 75 20.88 -0.13 2.03
C SER A 75 19.41 -0.32 1.64
N GLY A 76 18.61 -0.80 2.59
CA GLY A 76 17.18 -1.00 2.40
C GLY A 76 16.87 -2.09 1.36
N PRO A 77 15.92 -1.85 0.43
CA PRO A 77 15.46 -2.86 -0.52
C PRO A 77 16.46 -3.15 -1.65
N PHE A 78 17.56 -2.40 -1.75
CA PHE A 78 18.55 -2.60 -2.79
C PHE A 78 19.52 -3.72 -2.44
N SER A 79 19.88 -4.53 -3.43
CA SER A 79 20.98 -5.49 -3.32
C SER A 79 21.63 -5.75 -4.67
N GLN A 80 22.92 -6.08 -4.64
CA GLN A 80 23.67 -6.45 -5.83
C GLN A 80 23.38 -7.92 -6.15
N THR A 81 22.95 -8.22 -7.37
CA THR A 81 22.65 -9.59 -7.82
C THR A 81 23.73 -10.16 -8.72
N ASP A 82 24.46 -9.28 -9.42
CA ASP A 82 25.51 -9.68 -10.34
C ASP A 82 26.56 -8.58 -10.50
N SER A 83 27.69 -8.91 -11.11
CA SER A 83 28.73 -7.98 -11.49
C SER A 83 29.41 -8.43 -12.77
N ILE A 84 29.46 -7.55 -13.76
CA ILE A 84 30.25 -7.77 -14.98
C ILE A 84 31.61 -7.09 -14.79
N LEU A 85 32.70 -7.83 -14.90
CA LEU A 85 34.04 -7.22 -14.94
C LEU A 85 34.19 -6.42 -16.23
N SER A 86 34.75 -5.21 -16.16
CA SER A 86 35.05 -4.40 -17.33
C SER A 86 36.43 -3.76 -17.26
N VAL A 87 37.04 -3.54 -18.43
CA VAL A 87 38.17 -2.62 -18.61
C VAL A 87 37.66 -1.44 -19.44
N GLY A 88 37.50 -0.28 -18.80
CA GLY A 88 36.79 0.85 -19.40
C GLY A 88 35.32 0.50 -19.67
N LEU A 89 34.85 0.75 -20.89
CA LEU A 89 33.46 0.52 -21.32
C LEU A 89 33.22 -0.86 -21.96
N GLN A 90 34.17 -1.79 -21.85
CA GLN A 90 34.07 -3.13 -22.44
C GLN A 90 34.12 -4.24 -21.38
N PRO A 91 33.21 -5.23 -21.42
CA PRO A 91 33.28 -6.41 -20.58
C PRO A 91 34.61 -7.16 -20.77
N THR A 92 35.11 -7.79 -19.72
CA THR A 92 36.31 -8.64 -19.75
C THR A 92 36.07 -9.94 -18.99
N GLU A 93 36.65 -11.03 -19.47
CA GLU A 93 36.67 -12.33 -18.78
C GLU A 93 37.93 -12.55 -17.96
N ILE A 94 38.90 -11.62 -18.05
CA ILE A 94 40.12 -11.63 -17.26
C ILE A 94 39.77 -11.27 -15.81
N LEU A 95 40.40 -11.91 -14.83
CA LEU A 95 40.31 -11.55 -13.40
C LEU A 95 41.00 -10.20 -13.07
N GLU A 96 40.93 -9.25 -13.99
CA GLU A 96 41.45 -7.89 -13.91
C GLU A 96 40.40 -6.94 -14.49
N GLY A 97 40.06 -5.89 -13.75
CA GLY A 97 39.07 -4.90 -14.19
C GLY A 97 38.26 -4.32 -13.03
N TYR A 98 37.48 -3.29 -13.34
CA TYR A 98 36.50 -2.72 -12.41
C TYR A 98 35.12 -3.28 -12.75
N GLY A 99 34.39 -3.75 -11.75
CA GLY A 99 33.06 -4.33 -11.97
C GLY A 99 31.99 -3.27 -12.21
N ALA A 100 31.05 -3.55 -13.11
CA ALA A 100 29.76 -2.87 -13.21
C ALA A 100 28.71 -3.74 -12.50
N SER A 101 28.11 -3.20 -11.43
CA SER A 101 27.16 -3.94 -10.59
C SER A 101 25.75 -3.93 -11.19
N VAL A 102 25.09 -5.09 -11.19
CA VAL A 102 23.65 -5.21 -11.45
C VAL A 102 22.91 -5.15 -10.11
N TRP A 103 21.94 -4.25 -10.04
CA TRP A 103 21.16 -4.00 -8.84
C TRP A 103 19.74 -4.49 -8.99
N THR A 104 19.20 -5.05 -7.93
CA THR A 104 17.77 -5.31 -7.80
C THR A 104 17.17 -4.44 -6.70
N PHE A 105 15.88 -4.16 -6.84
CA PHE A 105 15.03 -3.67 -5.78
C PHE A 105 14.08 -4.79 -5.36
N ASP A 106 14.10 -5.12 -4.08
CA ASP A 106 13.18 -6.08 -3.49
C ASP A 106 12.62 -5.51 -2.18
N ALA A 107 11.36 -5.08 -2.23
CA ALA A 107 10.65 -4.55 -1.07
C ALA A 107 10.54 -5.55 0.09
N SER A 108 10.60 -6.87 -0.19
CA SER A 108 10.51 -7.91 0.84
C SER A 108 11.66 -7.86 1.85
N ARG A 109 12.78 -7.23 1.47
CA ARG A 109 13.95 -6.99 2.32
C ARG A 109 13.73 -5.92 3.38
N SER A 110 12.70 -5.10 3.22
CA SER A 110 12.35 -4.01 4.15
C SER A 110 11.00 -4.22 4.84
N VAL A 111 10.05 -4.85 4.16
CA VAL A 111 8.67 -5.03 4.63
C VAL A 111 8.12 -6.39 4.21
N ARG A 112 7.08 -6.89 4.88
CA ARG A 112 6.34 -8.06 4.38
C ARG A 112 5.58 -7.68 3.11
N THR A 113 5.60 -8.54 2.10
CA THR A 113 4.93 -8.31 0.81
C THR A 113 3.83 -9.33 0.55
N ALA A 114 2.87 -8.92 -0.29
CA ALA A 114 1.81 -9.73 -0.87
C ALA A 114 1.33 -9.04 -2.16
N SER A 115 0.46 -9.68 -2.94
CA SER A 115 -0.11 -9.04 -4.15
C SER A 115 -1.00 -7.83 -3.85
N GLU A 116 -1.44 -7.67 -2.59
CA GLU A 116 -2.26 -6.57 -2.10
C GLU A 116 -1.69 -6.11 -0.75
N THR A 117 -1.59 -4.78 -0.54
CA THR A 117 -1.25 -4.24 0.77
C THR A 117 -2.47 -4.34 1.68
N ARG A 118 -2.40 -5.21 2.70
CA ARG A 118 -3.46 -5.33 3.71
C ARG A 118 -2.89 -5.66 5.08
N PRO A 119 -3.53 -5.18 6.15
CA PRO A 119 -3.25 -5.72 7.48
C PRO A 119 -3.73 -7.17 7.57
N HIS A 120 -3.27 -7.87 8.61
CA HIS A 120 -3.93 -9.11 9.03
C HIS A 120 -5.38 -8.78 9.40
N ASN A 121 -6.33 -9.53 8.85
CA ASN A 121 -7.75 -9.22 8.99
C ASN A 121 -8.60 -10.49 9.01
N ILE A 122 -9.83 -10.33 9.51
CA ILE A 122 -10.88 -11.35 9.46
C ILE A 122 -12.06 -10.72 8.72
N ALA A 123 -12.59 -11.43 7.72
CA ALA A 123 -13.76 -10.98 6.99
C ALA A 123 -15.00 -10.99 7.88
N PHE A 124 -15.72 -9.86 7.94
CA PHE A 124 -16.94 -9.70 8.73
C PHE A 124 -17.98 -8.89 7.95
N ASN A 125 -19.27 -9.08 8.25
CA ASN A 125 -20.34 -8.31 7.62
C ASN A 125 -20.58 -7.01 8.40
N TYR A 126 -20.43 -5.85 7.74
CA TYR A 126 -20.90 -4.60 8.29
C TYR A 126 -22.43 -4.54 8.25
N ILE A 127 -23.03 -4.21 9.39
CA ILE A 127 -24.46 -4.07 9.54
C ILE A 127 -24.82 -2.77 10.25
N VAL A 128 -25.93 -2.16 9.85
CA VAL A 128 -26.58 -1.08 10.60
C VAL A 128 -27.85 -1.58 11.25
N ARG A 129 -28.22 -1.00 12.39
CA ARG A 129 -29.55 -1.21 12.97
C ARG A 129 -30.57 -0.44 12.14
N ALA A 130 -31.62 -1.13 11.70
CA ALA A 130 -32.70 -0.54 10.91
C ALA A 130 -33.97 -0.32 11.77
N ALA A 131 -33.80 0.22 12.99
CA ALA A 131 -34.90 0.48 13.92
C ALA A 131 -35.28 1.96 13.94
#